data_AF-A0A377XF02-F1
#
_entry.id   AF-A0A377XF02-F1
#
_cell.length_a   1.000
_cell.length_b   1.000
_cell.length_c   1.000
_cell.angle_alpha   90.00
_cell.angle_beta   90.00
_cell.angle_gamma   90.00
#
_symmetry.space_group_name_H-M   'P 1'
#
loop_
_entity.id
_entity.type
_entity.pdbx_description
1 polymer ?
#
loop_
_entity_poly.entity_id
_entity_poly.type
_entity_poly.pdbx_seq_one_letter_code
_entity_poly.pdbx_strand_id
1 'polypeptide(L)' 'MDATVLEITKDGVRVQLTSGMSMIVRAEHLVF' A
#
# COMPACT_ATOMS: atom_id res chain seq x y z
N MET A 1 -9.00 3.55 -5.69
CA MET A 1 -7.76 3.52 -6.50
C MET A 1 -7.13 2.18 -6.26
N ASP A 2 -6.88 1.41 -7.30
CA ASP A 2 -6.38 0.05 -7.14
C ASP A 2 -4.86 0.07 -6.90
N ALA A 3 -4.41 -0.82 -6.03
CA ALA A 3 -3.02 -0.90 -5.61
C ALA A 3 -2.65 -2.35 -5.29
N THR A 4 -1.39 -2.70 -5.54
CA THR A 4 -0.82 -4.00 -5.20
C THR A 4 0.03 -3.87 -3.94
N VAL A 5 -0.18 -4.75 -2.97
CA VAL A 5 0.67 -4.83 -1.78
C VAL A 5 2.05 -5.38 -2.17
N LEU A 6 3.10 -4.64 -1.84
CA LEU A 6 4.49 -5.06 -2.09
C LEU A 6 5.14 -5.64 -0.84
N GLU A 7 4.98 -4.97 0.29
CA GLU A 7 5.56 -5.40 1.57
C GLU A 7 4.70 -4.91 2.75
N ILE A 8 4.74 -5.68 3.83
CA ILE A 8 4.13 -5.32 5.11
C ILE A 8 5.27 -5.11 6.10
N THR A 9 5.34 -3.91 6.66
CA THR A 9 6.38 -3.51 7.63
C THR A 9 5.72 -3.07 8.94
N LYS A 10 6.53 -2.91 9.99
CA LYS A 10 6.05 -2.37 11.26
C LYS A 10 5.47 -0.95 11.14
N ASP A 11 5.93 -0.17 10.16
CA ASP A 11 5.59 1.24 9.99
C ASP A 11 4.36 1.43 9.09
N GLY A 12 3.90 0.35 8.43
CA GLY A 12 2.76 0.35 7.52
C GLY A 12 2.91 -0.65 6.38
N VAL A 13 1.99 -0.57 5.42
CA VAL A 13 1.97 -1.42 4.23
C VAL A 13 2.43 -0.60 3.04
N ARG A 14 3.47 -1.08 2.35
CA ARG A 14 3.90 -0.46 1.10
C ARG A 14 3.04 -1.03 -0.02
N VAL A 15 2.39 -0.12 -0.74
CA VAL A 15 1.56 -0.45 -1.90
C VAL A 15 2.12 0.25 -3.14
N GLN A 16 1.97 -0.39 -4.28
CA GLN A 16 2.18 0.22 -5.58
C GLN A 16 0.83 0.46 -6.24
N LEU A 17 0.55 1.72 -6.51
CA LEU A 17 -0.60 2.14 -7.29
C LEU A 17 -0.46 1.65 -8.73
N THR A 18 -1.57 1.39 -9.42
CA THR A 18 -1.54 1.00 -10.84
C THR A 18 -0.87 2.03 -11.76
N SER A 19 -0.71 3.27 -11.30
CA SER A 19 0.08 4.32 -11.96
C SER A 19 1.60 4.11 -11.90
N GLY A 20 2.09 3.11 -11.17
CA GLY A 20 3.51 2.87 -10.90
C GLY A 20 4.07 3.62 -9.70
N MET A 21 3.27 4.48 -9.05
CA MET A 21 3.66 5.19 -7.82
C MET A 21 3.64 4.26 -6.61
N SER A 22 4.69 4.31 -5.78
CA SER A 22 4.79 3.51 -4.56
C SER A 22 4.66 4.39 -3.32
N MET A 23 3.89 3.95 -2.33
CA MET A 23 3.68 4.68 -1.08
C MET A 23 3.44 3.74 0.10
N ILE A 24 3.71 4.23 1.31
CA ILE A 24 3.41 3.50 2.55
C ILE A 24 2.09 4.03 3.10
N VAL A 25 1.13 3.14 3.30
CA VAL A 25 -0.17 3.43 3.88
C VAL A 25 -0.31 2.70 5.21
N ARG A 26 -1.02 3.28 6.18
CA ARG A 26 -1.33 2.54 7.42
C ARG A 26 -2.35 1.45 7.11
N ALA A 27 -2.22 0.32 7.79
CA ALA A 27 -3.08 -0.84 7.57
C ALA A 27 -4.58 -0.53 7.79
N GLU A 28 -4.91 0.41 8.69
CA GLU A 28 -6.29 0.84 8.97
C GLU A 28 -7.00 1.48 7.75
N HIS A 29 -6.25 1.94 6.75
CA HIS A 29 -6.79 2.57 5.53
C HIS A 29 -6.88 1.62 4.34
N LEU A 30 -6.45 0.36 4.51
CA LEU A 30 -6.58 -0.64 3.45
C LEU A 30 -8.01 -1.18 3.41
N VAL A 31 -8.65 -1.02 2.26
CA VAL A 31 -9.96 -1.61 1.95
C VAL A 31 -9.73 -2.74 0.95
N PHE A 32 -10.21 -3.93 1.29
CA PHE A 32 -10.04 -5.17 0.52
C PHE A 32 -11.23 -5.44 -0.39
#